data_AF-A0A0C5B927-F1
#
_entry.id   AF-A0A0C5B927-F1
#
_cell.length_a   1.000
_cell.length_b   1.000
_cell.length_c   1.000
_cell.angle_alpha   90.00
_cell.angle_beta   90.00
_cell.angle_gamma   90.00
#
_symmetry.space_group_name_H-M   'P 1'
#
loop_
_entity.id
_entity.type
_entity.pdbx_description
1 polymer ?
#
loop_
_entity_poly.entity_id
_entity_poly.type
_entity_poly.pdbx_seq_one_letter_code
_entity_poly.pdbx_strand_id
1 'polypeptide(L)'
;MHYGHDAEPPKIAETAEAEFGPAETFSERLTRQRAMVLAASTLMRTTPQWSRMLCSAVAASDRVVSVDGDAETGTLGWLVPQGTVSLLVVEDCDDYHAVEHVASALAAMNAVTLTVDAKRAERLHSLVTALHRCIPQGFAALPAGQDASYPEGATVAVLTPDFLFRSWAPPQILTQPARDKNERLELVSLYGNVRQLDVQFY
;
A
#
# COMPACT_ATOMS: atom_id res chain seq x y z
N MET A 1 31.71 -20.37 14.44
CA MET A 1 30.72 -19.27 14.45
C MET A 1 29.35 -19.90 14.29
N HIS A 2 28.60 -20.02 15.39
CA HIS A 2 27.20 -20.44 15.34
C HIS A 2 26.36 -19.20 15.06
N TYR A 3 25.73 -19.14 13.89
CA TYR A 3 24.66 -18.18 13.64
C TYR A 3 23.43 -18.68 14.42
N GLY A 4 23.05 -17.97 15.47
CA GLY A 4 21.79 -18.21 16.17
C GLY A 4 20.63 -17.70 15.32
N HIS A 5 19.87 -18.63 14.73
CA HIS A 5 18.62 -18.36 14.02
C HIS A 5 17.42 -18.99 14.76
N ASP A 6 17.44 -18.91 16.10
CA ASP A 6 16.33 -19.34 16.97
C ASP A 6 15.69 -18.13 17.69
N ALA A 7 15.61 -16.98 17.02
CA ALA A 7 14.77 -15.89 17.53
C ALA A 7 13.33 -16.15 17.06
N GLU A 8 12.41 -16.37 18.00
CA GLU A 8 10.97 -16.39 17.68
C GLU A 8 10.60 -15.07 17.00
N PRO A 9 9.80 -15.11 15.90
CA PRO A 9 9.35 -13.89 15.26
C PRO A 9 8.58 -13.03 16.27
N PRO A 10 8.76 -11.70 16.27
CA PRO A 10 8.09 -10.85 17.25
C PRO A 10 6.57 -10.93 17.06
N LYS A 11 5.83 -10.92 18.18
CA LYS A 11 4.37 -10.87 18.13
C LYS A 11 3.93 -9.51 17.61
N ILE A 12 2.88 -9.44 16.78
CA ILE A 12 2.34 -8.17 16.22
C ILE A 12 2.15 -7.11 17.32
N ALA A 13 1.63 -7.52 18.49
CA ALA A 13 1.39 -6.64 19.64
C ALA A 13 2.65 -5.98 20.23
N GLU A 14 3.84 -6.48 19.90
CA GLU A 14 5.14 -6.01 20.38
C GLU A 14 5.91 -5.21 19.30
N THR A 15 5.30 -5.03 18.14
CA THR A 15 5.89 -4.32 16.99
C THR A 15 5.25 -2.95 16.78
N ALA A 16 5.92 -2.06 16.03
CA ALA A 16 5.35 -0.77 15.65
C ALA A 16 4.01 -0.90 14.90
N GLU A 17 3.78 -2.08 14.32
CA GLU A 17 2.58 -2.47 13.60
C GLU A 17 1.35 -2.76 14.46
N ALA A 18 1.46 -2.86 15.79
CA ALA A 18 0.35 -3.21 16.69
C ALA A 18 -0.84 -2.24 16.61
N GLU A 19 -0.59 -0.98 16.30
CA GLU A 19 -1.62 0.07 16.21
C GLU A 19 -2.13 0.28 14.77
N PHE A 20 -1.55 -0.41 13.78
CA PHE A 20 -1.93 -0.25 12.39
C PHE A 20 -2.98 -1.27 11.96
N GLY A 21 -4.01 -0.76 11.31
CA GLY A 21 -5.12 -1.57 10.82
C GLY A 21 -5.48 -1.26 9.37
N PRO A 22 -5.94 -2.28 8.62
CA PRO A 22 -6.62 -2.04 7.35
C PRO A 22 -7.93 -1.26 7.57
N ALA A 23 -8.46 -0.67 6.50
CA ALA A 23 -9.82 -0.14 6.49
C ALA A 23 -10.81 -1.23 6.04
N GLU A 24 -11.47 -1.87 6.99
CA GLU A 24 -12.32 -3.05 6.75
C GLU A 24 -13.77 -2.66 6.46
N THR A 25 -14.25 -1.57 7.07
CA THR A 25 -15.60 -1.06 6.87
C THR A 25 -15.66 -0.01 5.77
N PHE A 26 -16.85 0.18 5.17
CA PHE A 26 -17.08 1.22 4.17
C PHE A 26 -16.73 2.63 4.68
N SER A 27 -17.08 2.96 5.92
CA SER A 27 -16.78 4.26 6.53
C SER A 27 -15.29 4.49 6.73
N GLU A 28 -14.54 3.47 7.16
CA GLU A 28 -13.08 3.55 7.28
C GLU A 28 -12.42 3.72 5.92
N ARG A 29 -12.95 3.06 4.87
CA ARG A 29 -12.45 3.22 3.50
C ARG A 29 -12.61 4.63 2.99
N LEU A 30 -13.81 5.20 3.10
CA LEU A 30 -14.06 6.58 2.71
C LEU A 30 -13.14 7.55 3.47
N THR A 31 -12.93 7.29 4.76
CA THR A 31 -12.02 8.08 5.60
C THR A 31 -10.58 7.96 5.09
N ARG A 32 -10.12 6.75 4.77
CA ARG A 32 -8.78 6.47 4.25
C ARG A 32 -8.55 7.10 2.88
N GLN A 33 -9.49 6.97 1.96
CA GLN A 33 -9.43 7.59 0.63
C GLN A 33 -9.38 9.12 0.71
N ARG A 34 -10.22 9.75 1.55
CA ARG A 34 -10.18 11.20 1.80
C ARG A 34 -8.84 11.64 2.37
N ALA A 35 -8.30 10.88 3.32
CA ALA A 35 -6.99 11.15 3.91
C ALA A 35 -5.86 11.05 2.87
N MET A 36 -5.91 10.07 1.96
CA MET A 36 -4.95 9.96 0.84
C MET A 36 -5.03 11.16 -0.11
N VAL A 37 -6.24 11.64 -0.46
CA VAL A 37 -6.43 12.84 -1.29
C VAL A 37 -5.91 14.09 -0.57
N LEU A 38 -6.10 14.18 0.74
CA LEU A 38 -5.53 15.26 1.54
C LEU A 38 -4.01 15.23 1.53
N ALA A 39 -3.39 14.06 1.74
CA ALA A 39 -1.95 13.89 1.64
C ALA A 39 -1.43 14.29 0.25
N ALA A 40 -2.11 13.84 -0.82
CA ALA A 40 -1.78 14.22 -2.19
C ALA A 40 -1.83 15.75 -2.40
N SER A 41 -2.82 16.42 -1.81
CA SER A 41 -2.96 17.88 -1.87
C SER A 41 -1.80 18.60 -1.20
N THR A 42 -1.30 18.08 -0.06
CA THR A 42 -0.10 18.66 0.60
C THR A 42 1.18 18.51 -0.24
N LEU A 43 1.30 17.41 -1.00
CA LEU A 43 2.45 17.12 -1.85
C LEU A 43 2.44 17.89 -3.17
N MET A 44 1.30 18.44 -3.58
CA MET A 44 1.14 19.05 -4.90
C MET A 44 2.10 20.23 -5.15
N ARG A 45 2.60 20.88 -4.09
CA ARG A 45 3.54 22.01 -4.19
C ARG A 45 5.02 21.59 -4.16
N THR A 46 5.35 20.49 -3.50
CA THR A 46 6.74 20.06 -3.26
C THR A 46 7.14 18.91 -4.18
N THR A 47 6.24 17.95 -4.38
CA THR A 47 6.49 16.74 -5.18
C THR A 47 5.23 16.37 -5.98
N PRO A 48 4.90 17.12 -7.05
CA PRO A 48 3.67 16.94 -7.83
C PRO A 48 3.52 15.53 -8.44
N GLN A 49 4.64 14.85 -8.72
CA GLN A 49 4.63 13.48 -9.20
C GLN A 49 4.04 12.49 -8.18
N TRP A 50 4.38 12.61 -6.89
CA TRP A 50 3.83 11.75 -5.83
C TRP A 50 2.38 12.09 -5.51
N SER A 51 2.03 13.38 -5.57
CA SER A 51 0.64 13.83 -5.50
C SER A 51 -0.22 13.14 -6.58
N ARG A 52 0.25 13.14 -7.84
CA ARG A 52 -0.45 12.47 -8.94
C ARG A 52 -0.57 10.96 -8.73
N MET A 53 0.45 10.29 -8.20
CA MET A 53 0.38 8.84 -7.89
C MET A 53 -0.69 8.54 -6.86
N LEU A 54 -0.71 9.25 -5.73
CA LEU A 54 -1.71 9.05 -4.68
C LEU A 54 -3.13 9.26 -5.21
N CYS A 55 -3.37 10.35 -5.94
CA CYS A 55 -4.67 10.60 -6.56
C CYS A 55 -5.06 9.50 -7.57
N SER A 56 -4.09 9.03 -8.36
CA SER A 56 -4.35 7.99 -9.35
C SER A 56 -4.65 6.64 -8.71
N ALA A 57 -3.98 6.30 -7.62
CA ALA A 57 -4.24 5.09 -6.85
C ALA A 57 -5.62 5.15 -6.17
N VAL A 58 -6.02 6.30 -5.61
CA VAL A 58 -7.37 6.49 -5.07
C VAL A 58 -8.42 6.34 -6.17
N ALA A 59 -8.22 6.94 -7.34
CA ALA A 59 -9.14 6.80 -8.46
C ALA A 59 -9.25 5.35 -8.96
N ALA A 60 -8.16 4.59 -8.95
CA ALA A 60 -8.18 3.16 -9.28
C ALA A 60 -8.92 2.34 -8.22
N SER A 61 -8.75 2.65 -6.93
CA SER A 61 -9.48 2.00 -5.83
C SER A 61 -10.99 2.22 -5.91
N ASP A 62 -11.42 3.45 -6.23
CA ASP A 62 -12.83 3.80 -6.40
C ASP A 62 -13.49 2.99 -7.53
N ARG A 63 -12.75 2.73 -8.63
CA ARG A 63 -13.20 1.84 -9.70
C ARG A 63 -13.35 0.37 -9.29
N VAL A 64 -12.67 -0.08 -8.23
CA VAL A 64 -12.94 -1.44 -7.72
C VAL A 64 -14.23 -1.44 -6.91
N VAL A 65 -14.50 -0.35 -6.18
CA VAL A 65 -15.70 -0.20 -5.33
C VAL A 65 -16.97 0.00 -6.16
N SER A 66 -16.86 0.61 -7.34
CA SER A 66 -17.95 0.85 -8.27
C SER A 66 -17.89 -0.13 -9.44
N VAL A 67 -18.91 -0.96 -9.64
CA VAL A 67 -18.97 -1.87 -10.80
C VAL A 67 -20.31 -1.70 -11.54
N ASP A 68 -20.22 -1.80 -12.88
CA ASP A 68 -21.28 -1.54 -13.85
C ASP A 68 -22.55 -2.38 -13.59
N GLY A 69 -23.70 -1.76 -13.83
CA GLY A 69 -25.03 -2.37 -13.81
C GLY A 69 -25.94 -1.72 -14.84
N ASP A 70 -27.00 -2.41 -15.23
CA ASP A 70 -28.10 -1.81 -15.97
C ASP A 70 -29.16 -1.23 -15.01
N ALA A 71 -30.32 -0.85 -15.53
CA ALA A 71 -31.37 -0.23 -14.73
C ALA A 71 -32.00 -1.19 -13.70
N GLU A 72 -31.82 -2.51 -13.83
CA GLU A 72 -32.49 -3.54 -13.02
C GLU A 72 -31.51 -4.37 -12.18
N THR A 73 -30.24 -4.44 -12.59
CA THR A 73 -29.20 -5.24 -11.93
C THR A 73 -27.85 -4.53 -11.96
N GLY A 74 -27.05 -4.72 -10.92
CA GLY A 74 -25.66 -4.26 -10.91
C GLY A 74 -24.79 -5.12 -10.02
N THR A 75 -23.51 -5.23 -10.34
CA THR A 75 -22.55 -5.89 -9.45
C THR A 75 -21.82 -4.79 -8.68
N LEU A 76 -21.61 -4.98 -7.37
CA LEU A 76 -20.71 -4.15 -6.57
C LEU A 76 -19.43 -4.93 -6.33
N GLY A 77 -18.33 -4.48 -6.93
CA GLY A 77 -16.99 -4.95 -6.58
C GLY A 77 -16.46 -4.20 -5.37
N TRP A 78 -15.54 -4.77 -4.60
CA TRP A 78 -14.64 -4.00 -3.73
C TRP A 78 -13.39 -4.83 -3.41
N LEU A 79 -12.27 -4.15 -3.14
CA LEU A 79 -11.06 -4.83 -2.65
C LEU A 79 -11.24 -5.21 -1.20
N VAL A 80 -10.83 -6.40 -0.79
CA VAL A 80 -10.63 -6.77 0.62
C VAL A 80 -9.14 -6.61 0.92
N PRO A 81 -8.77 -5.83 1.95
CA PRO A 81 -7.38 -5.61 2.29
C PRO A 81 -6.78 -6.90 2.85
N GLN A 82 -5.46 -7.05 2.70
CA GLN A 82 -4.68 -8.16 3.25
C GLN A 82 -4.26 -7.91 4.71
N GLY A 83 -4.54 -6.73 5.26
CA GLY A 83 -4.13 -6.32 6.61
C GLY A 83 -3.01 -5.29 6.56
N THR A 84 -1.87 -5.62 7.18
CA THR A 84 -0.65 -4.80 7.15
C THR A 84 0.32 -5.32 6.10
N VAL A 85 0.68 -4.46 5.15
CA VAL A 85 1.67 -4.73 4.10
C VAL A 85 3.00 -4.07 4.48
N SER A 86 4.03 -4.89 4.68
CA SER A 86 5.38 -4.41 4.93
C SER A 86 6.15 -4.35 3.61
N LEU A 87 6.43 -3.15 3.13
CA LEU A 87 7.21 -2.88 1.92
C LEU A 87 8.68 -2.66 2.28
N LEU A 88 9.55 -3.56 1.84
CA LEU A 88 10.99 -3.42 1.94
C LEU A 88 11.55 -2.97 0.60
N VAL A 89 12.26 -1.85 0.58
CA VAL A 89 12.82 -1.31 -0.66
C VAL A 89 14.34 -1.39 -0.59
N VAL A 90 14.94 -2.20 -1.47
CA VAL A 90 16.41 -2.31 -1.54
C VAL A 90 17.05 -1.01 -2.02
N GLU A 91 18.31 -0.75 -1.67
CA GLU A 91 18.99 0.55 -1.91
C GLU A 91 18.92 0.99 -3.38
N ASP A 92 19.02 0.07 -4.34
CA ASP A 92 19.06 0.41 -5.77
C ASP A 92 17.70 0.55 -6.47
N CYS A 93 16.58 0.28 -5.77
CA CYS A 93 15.25 0.40 -6.36
C CYS A 93 14.90 1.87 -6.65
N ASP A 94 14.16 2.13 -7.73
CA ASP A 94 13.73 3.48 -8.05
C ASP A 94 12.67 4.00 -7.06
N ASP A 95 12.83 5.26 -6.63
CA ASP A 95 11.91 5.87 -5.67
C ASP A 95 10.49 5.97 -6.24
N TYR A 96 10.31 6.11 -7.56
CA TYR A 96 9.00 6.13 -8.22
C TYR A 96 8.27 4.82 -8.00
N HIS A 97 8.94 3.68 -8.17
CA HIS A 97 8.36 2.36 -7.89
C HIS A 97 7.98 2.24 -6.41
N ALA A 98 8.88 2.61 -5.49
CA ALA A 98 8.58 2.58 -4.07
C ALA A 98 7.29 3.35 -3.73
N VAL A 99 7.15 4.59 -4.24
CA VAL A 99 5.96 5.42 -3.99
C VAL A 99 4.71 4.85 -4.65
N GLU A 100 4.83 4.33 -5.88
CA GLU A 100 3.70 3.74 -6.60
C GLU A 100 3.13 2.51 -5.86
N HIS A 101 4.01 1.67 -5.32
CA HIS A 101 3.63 0.52 -4.52
C HIS A 101 3.06 0.90 -3.15
N VAL A 102 3.61 1.92 -2.48
CA VAL A 102 3.01 2.48 -1.25
C VAL A 102 1.60 3.01 -1.53
N ALA A 103 1.45 3.81 -2.59
CA ALA A 103 0.17 4.40 -2.98
C ALA A 103 -0.86 3.30 -3.29
N SER A 104 -0.46 2.26 -4.02
CA SER A 104 -1.32 1.16 -4.42
C SER A 104 -1.73 0.27 -3.25
N ALA A 105 -0.80 -0.04 -2.34
CA ALA A 105 -1.09 -0.81 -1.13
C ALA A 105 -2.05 -0.06 -0.19
N LEU A 106 -1.84 1.24 0.01
CA LEU A 106 -2.76 2.10 0.76
C LEU A 106 -4.14 2.21 0.08
N ALA A 107 -4.17 2.33 -1.24
CA ALA A 107 -5.40 2.40 -2.03
C ALA A 107 -6.19 1.07 -2.02
N ALA A 108 -5.50 -0.05 -1.81
CA ALA A 108 -6.11 -1.35 -1.52
C ALA A 108 -6.62 -1.48 -0.07
N MET A 109 -6.59 -0.37 0.70
CA MET A 109 -7.12 -0.24 2.06
C MET A 109 -6.31 -0.98 3.13
N ASN A 110 -5.05 -1.31 2.83
CA ASN A 110 -4.12 -1.87 3.79
C ASN A 110 -3.57 -0.79 4.74
N ALA A 111 -3.08 -1.22 5.89
CA ALA A 111 -2.00 -0.51 6.56
C ALA A 111 -0.66 -0.80 5.84
N VAL A 112 0.25 0.18 5.82
CA VAL A 112 1.54 0.03 5.15
C VAL A 112 2.69 0.43 6.07
N THR A 113 3.66 -0.46 6.23
CA THR A 113 4.98 -0.10 6.75
C THR A 113 6.00 -0.06 5.62
N LEU A 114 6.73 1.06 5.50
CA LEU A 114 7.74 1.27 4.47
C LEU A 114 9.13 1.21 5.12
N THR A 115 9.90 0.17 4.83
CA THR A 115 11.28 0.03 5.29
C THR A 115 12.25 0.50 4.21
N VAL A 116 13.05 1.52 4.52
CA VAL A 116 14.01 2.14 3.60
C VAL A 116 15.32 2.51 4.31
N ASP A 117 16.41 2.58 3.57
CA ASP A 117 17.67 3.14 4.09
C ASP A 117 17.56 4.64 4.37
N ALA A 118 18.55 5.19 5.10
CA ALA A 118 18.56 6.59 5.51
C ALA A 118 18.58 7.57 4.33
N LYS A 119 19.29 7.28 3.23
CA LYS A 119 19.35 8.16 2.07
C LYS A 119 17.99 8.23 1.39
N ARG A 120 17.31 7.10 1.22
CA ARG A 120 15.96 7.07 0.64
C ARG A 120 14.95 7.71 1.60
N ALA A 121 15.09 7.54 2.92
CA ALA A 121 14.23 8.21 3.89
C ALA A 121 14.29 9.75 3.74
N GLU A 122 15.48 10.31 3.53
CA GLU A 122 15.65 11.74 3.24
C GLU A 122 14.97 12.15 1.93
N ARG A 123 15.20 11.39 0.84
CA ARG A 123 14.57 11.68 -0.45
C ARG A 123 13.05 11.64 -0.34
N LEU A 124 12.48 10.63 0.31
CA LEU A 124 11.04 10.43 0.48
C LEU A 124 10.41 11.25 1.61
N HIS A 125 11.17 12.12 2.28
CA HIS A 125 10.74 12.82 3.49
C HIS A 125 9.39 13.56 3.34
N SER A 126 9.16 14.23 2.21
CA SER A 126 7.90 14.94 1.96
C SER A 126 6.71 13.98 1.92
N LEU A 127 6.85 12.84 1.24
CA LEU A 127 5.81 11.81 1.16
C LEU A 127 5.52 11.23 2.54
N VAL A 128 6.57 10.79 3.25
CA VAL A 128 6.45 10.17 4.57
C VAL A 128 5.74 11.10 5.54
N THR A 129 6.13 12.37 5.57
CA THR A 129 5.51 13.39 6.43
C THR A 129 4.05 13.61 6.10
N ALA A 130 3.71 13.71 4.81
CA ALA A 130 2.32 13.89 4.36
C ALA A 130 1.44 12.69 4.74
N LEU A 131 1.91 11.47 4.47
CA LEU A 131 1.17 10.25 4.76
C LEU A 131 1.04 10.02 6.26
N HIS A 132 2.10 10.19 7.04
CA HIS A 132 2.04 10.01 8.49
C HIS A 132 1.08 11.01 9.15
N ARG A 133 1.05 12.26 8.68
CA ARG A 133 0.12 13.28 9.18
C ARG A 133 -1.34 12.97 8.84
N CYS A 134 -1.61 12.50 7.63
CA CYS A 134 -2.97 12.29 7.15
C CYS A 134 -3.52 10.89 7.47
N ILE A 135 -2.66 9.88 7.57
CA ILE A 135 -3.00 8.47 7.74
C ILE A 135 -2.18 7.85 8.88
N PRO A 136 -2.23 8.41 10.11
CA PRO A 136 -1.37 7.97 11.20
C PRO A 136 -1.59 6.51 11.61
N GLN A 137 -2.82 5.99 11.47
CA GLN A 137 -3.18 4.62 11.83
C GLN A 137 -2.98 3.59 10.70
N GLY A 138 -2.38 3.98 9.58
CA GLY A 138 -2.16 3.03 8.50
C GLY A 138 -1.00 3.33 7.59
N PHE A 139 -0.12 4.24 8.00
CA PHE A 139 1.18 4.40 7.37
C PHE A 139 2.26 4.71 8.40
N ALA A 140 3.36 3.96 8.32
CA ALA A 140 4.60 4.30 9.00
C ALA A 140 5.80 4.03 8.07
N ALA A 141 6.84 4.84 8.23
CA ALA A 141 8.15 4.55 7.66
C ALA A 141 9.09 4.05 8.77
N LEU A 142 9.78 2.95 8.51
CA LEU A 142 10.71 2.31 9.43
C LEU A 142 12.14 2.39 8.84
N PRO A 143 13.16 2.63 9.67
CA PRO A 143 14.54 2.58 9.20
C PRO A 143 14.94 1.14 8.86
N ALA A 144 15.66 0.95 7.76
CA ALA A 144 16.32 -0.33 7.48
C ALA A 144 17.42 -0.58 8.53
N GLY A 145 17.12 -1.45 9.50
CA GLY A 145 18.08 -1.95 10.49
C GLY A 145 18.59 -3.35 10.13
N GLN A 146 19.74 -3.75 10.67
CA GLN A 146 20.25 -5.12 10.53
C GLN A 146 19.34 -6.17 11.19
N ASP A 147 18.54 -5.74 12.18
CA ASP A 147 17.64 -6.60 12.98
C ASP A 147 16.15 -6.30 12.75
N ALA A 148 15.78 -5.74 11.58
CA ALA A 148 14.38 -5.48 11.26
C ALA A 148 13.57 -6.79 11.30
N SER A 149 12.82 -6.97 12.38
CA SER A 149 12.07 -8.18 12.67
C SER A 149 10.61 -7.91 12.35
N TYR A 150 10.10 -8.56 11.30
CA TYR A 150 8.71 -8.44 10.90
C TYR A 150 7.86 -9.43 11.69
N PRO A 151 6.67 -9.03 12.16
CA PRO A 151 5.88 -9.91 12.98
C PRO A 151 5.31 -11.09 12.19
N GLU A 152 5.02 -12.18 12.90
CA GLU A 152 4.37 -13.36 12.32
C GLU A 152 3.01 -12.98 11.70
N GLY A 153 2.79 -13.37 10.44
CA GLY A 153 1.56 -13.04 9.70
C GLY A 153 1.59 -11.72 8.91
N ALA A 154 2.65 -10.92 9.00
CA ALA A 154 2.81 -9.74 8.14
C ALA A 154 2.92 -10.14 6.66
N THR A 155 2.20 -9.40 5.82
CA THR A 155 2.23 -9.53 4.37
C THR A 155 3.47 -8.76 3.88
N VAL A 156 4.61 -9.46 3.75
CA VAL A 156 5.93 -8.90 3.35
C VAL A 156 6.20 -8.84 1.83
N ALA A 157 6.43 -7.64 1.32
CA ALA A 157 6.75 -7.37 -0.09
C ALA A 157 8.13 -6.71 -0.22
N VAL A 158 9.03 -7.31 -1.01
CA VAL A 158 10.37 -6.80 -1.27
C VAL A 158 10.45 -6.24 -2.68
N LEU A 159 10.78 -4.97 -2.79
CA LEU A 159 10.97 -4.23 -4.04
C LEU A 159 12.45 -4.17 -4.38
N THR A 160 12.81 -4.79 -5.50
CA THR A 160 14.13 -4.70 -6.15
C THR A 160 14.06 -3.77 -7.36
N PRO A 161 15.15 -3.51 -8.08
CA PRO A 161 15.09 -2.73 -9.31
C PRO A 161 14.16 -3.34 -10.37
N ASP A 162 14.13 -4.67 -10.45
CA ASP A 162 13.47 -5.40 -11.55
C ASP A 162 12.24 -6.21 -11.10
N PHE A 163 12.10 -6.47 -9.79
CA PHE A 163 11.10 -7.41 -9.28
C PHE A 163 10.42 -6.92 -7.99
N LEU A 164 9.17 -7.32 -7.85
CA LEU A 164 8.44 -7.35 -6.59
C LEU A 164 8.31 -8.80 -6.13
N PHE A 165 8.95 -9.15 -5.03
CA PHE A 165 8.76 -10.42 -4.33
C PHE A 165 7.71 -10.25 -3.24
N ARG A 166 6.79 -11.20 -3.11
CA ARG A 166 5.72 -11.18 -2.09
C ARG A 166 5.71 -12.52 -1.38
N SER A 167 5.58 -12.54 -0.05
CA SER A 167 5.50 -13.80 0.68
C SER A 167 4.23 -14.61 0.37
N TRP A 168 3.18 -13.97 -0.17
CA TRP A 168 1.86 -14.56 -0.44
C TRP A 168 1.54 -14.74 -1.94
N ALA A 169 2.44 -14.37 -2.85
CA ALA A 169 2.15 -14.41 -4.27
C ALA A 169 3.42 -14.59 -5.11
N PRO A 170 3.31 -15.11 -6.35
CA PRO A 170 4.46 -15.22 -7.23
C PRO A 170 5.16 -13.86 -7.46
N PRO A 171 6.49 -13.87 -7.68
CA PRO A 171 7.24 -12.68 -8.05
C PRO A 171 6.62 -12.00 -9.27
N GLN A 172 6.63 -10.68 -9.28
CA GLN A 172 6.16 -9.86 -10.38
C GLN A 172 7.34 -9.08 -10.95
N ILE A 173 7.41 -9.00 -12.28
CA ILE A 173 8.36 -8.13 -12.96
C ILE A 173 7.89 -6.70 -12.78
N LEU A 174 8.77 -5.81 -12.34
CA LEU A 174 8.50 -4.39 -12.33
C LEU A 174 8.58 -3.89 -13.77
N THR A 175 7.42 -3.66 -14.37
CA THR A 175 7.33 -2.91 -15.61
C THR A 175 7.50 -1.43 -15.32
N GLN A 176 7.63 -0.61 -16.36
CA GLN A 176 7.56 0.84 -16.18
C GLN A 176 6.30 1.24 -15.40
N PRO A 177 6.34 2.37 -14.68
CA PRO A 177 5.22 2.78 -13.85
C PRO A 177 3.91 2.85 -14.63
N ALA A 178 2.81 2.55 -13.96
CA ALA A 178 1.51 2.39 -14.57
C ALA A 178 1.10 3.67 -15.33
N ARG A 179 0.83 3.52 -16.62
CA ARG A 179 0.61 4.60 -17.58
C ARG A 179 -0.85 4.95 -17.70
N ASP A 180 -1.74 3.95 -17.65
CA ASP A 180 -3.18 4.15 -17.77
C ASP A 180 -3.98 3.71 -16.54
N LYS A 181 -5.31 3.83 -16.62
CA LYS A 181 -6.20 3.54 -15.49
C LYS A 181 -6.37 2.03 -15.24
N ASN A 182 -6.10 1.18 -16.23
CA ASN A 182 -6.24 -0.28 -16.12
C ASN A 182 -4.99 -0.88 -15.50
N GLU A 183 -3.80 -0.47 -15.96
CA GLU A 183 -2.53 -0.86 -15.32
C GLU A 183 -2.51 -0.45 -13.83
N ARG A 184 -3.09 0.71 -13.49
CA ARG A 184 -3.24 1.13 -12.09
C ARG A 184 -4.22 0.27 -11.30
N LEU A 185 -5.32 -0.14 -11.93
CA LEU A 185 -6.29 -1.03 -11.32
C LEU A 185 -5.68 -2.40 -11.03
N GLU A 186 -4.89 -2.93 -11.98
CA GLU A 186 -4.12 -4.16 -11.80
C GLU A 186 -3.13 -4.04 -10.64
N LEU A 187 -2.37 -2.94 -10.57
CA LEU A 187 -1.41 -2.71 -9.50
C LEU A 187 -2.05 -2.60 -8.12
N VAL A 188 -3.18 -1.89 -8.00
CA VAL A 188 -3.94 -1.84 -6.73
C VAL A 188 -4.48 -3.23 -6.37
N SER A 189 -4.94 -4.00 -7.36
CA SER A 189 -5.44 -5.36 -7.16
C SER A 189 -4.34 -6.36 -6.76
N LEU A 190 -3.05 -6.05 -6.96
CA LEU A 190 -1.96 -6.86 -6.41
C LEU A 190 -1.93 -6.88 -4.88
N TYR A 191 -2.54 -5.88 -4.24
CA TYR A 191 -2.52 -5.67 -2.78
C TYR A 191 -3.86 -5.93 -2.09
N GLY A 192 -4.88 -6.37 -2.82
CA GLY A 192 -6.20 -6.66 -2.24
C GLY A 192 -6.96 -7.68 -3.08
N ASN A 193 -7.82 -8.47 -2.42
CA ASN A 193 -8.65 -9.45 -3.13
C ASN A 193 -9.93 -8.79 -3.60
N VAL A 194 -10.29 -8.89 -4.88
CA VAL A 194 -11.58 -8.39 -5.35
C VAL A 194 -12.71 -9.31 -4.86
N ARG A 195 -13.67 -8.77 -4.12
CA ARG A 195 -14.97 -9.39 -3.85
C ARG A 195 -16.03 -8.70 -4.68
N GLN A 196 -17.09 -9.45 -5.00
CA GLN A 196 -18.20 -8.97 -5.79
C GLN A 196 -19.52 -9.39 -5.14
N LEU A 197 -20.54 -8.55 -5.27
CA LEU A 197 -21.90 -8.80 -4.84
C LEU A 197 -22.84 -8.41 -5.98
N ASP A 198 -23.70 -9.33 -6.40
CA ASP A 198 -24.77 -9.01 -7.35
C ASP A 198 -25.94 -8.37 -6.62
N VAL A 199 -26.42 -7.25 -7.14
CA VAL A 199 -27.48 -6.40 -6.59
C VAL A 199 -28.60 -6.31 -7.63
N GLN A 200 -29.83 -6.51 -7.18
CA GLN A 200 -31.02 -6.20 -7.98
C GLN A 200 -31.61 -4.88 -7.50
N PHE A 201 -31.87 -3.98 -8.44
CA PHE A 201 -32.55 -2.71 -8.17
C PHE A 201 -34.04 -2.89 -8.45
N TYR A 202 -34.88 -2.77 -7.41
CA TYR A 202 -36.34 -2.84 -7.48
C TYR A 202 -36.96 -1.45 -7.50
#